data_AF-A0A5K7X868-F1
#
_entry.id   AF-A0A5K7X868-F1
#
_cell.length_a   1.000
_cell.length_b   1.000
_cell.length_c   1.000
_cell.angle_alpha   90.00
_cell.angle_beta   90.00
_cell.angle_gamma   90.00
#
_symmetry.space_group_name_H-M   'P 1'
#
loop_
_entity.id
_entity.type
_entity.pdbx_description
1 polymer ?
#
loop_
_entity_poly.entity_id
_entity_poly.type
_entity_poly.pdbx_seq_one_letter_code
_entity_poly.pdbx_strand_id
1 'polypeptide(L)'
;MAAEAQPTHSLGARLIAEFGKRHIVGLYFNYQQYQELRAVRTKDEMRAFLREYGYSRVIVANDPVWLADGIQEAAEDKAPPWWTQDILGLVTIPFWAAWRSLREPPQFPRRSRFESPVE
;
A
#
# COMPACT_ATOMS: atom_id res chain seq x y z
N MET A 1 43.31 -13.05 -16.96
CA MET A 1 42.04 -13.79 -16.80
C MET A 1 41.56 -13.53 -15.38
N ALA A 2 40.71 -12.52 -15.18
CA ALA A 2 40.18 -12.17 -13.87
C ALA A 2 39.02 -13.13 -13.55
N ALA A 3 39.15 -13.88 -12.46
CA ALA A 3 38.06 -14.65 -11.90
C ALA A 3 37.01 -13.66 -11.36
N GLU A 4 35.88 -13.52 -12.05
CA GLU A 4 34.72 -12.83 -11.50
C GLU A 4 34.24 -13.63 -10.29
N ALA A 5 34.55 -13.13 -9.10
CA ALA A 5 34.03 -13.66 -7.85
C ALA A 5 32.51 -13.67 -7.92
N GLN A 6 31.92 -14.85 -8.13
CA GLN A 6 30.48 -15.01 -8.08
C GLN A 6 30.01 -14.53 -6.71
N PRO A 7 29.11 -13.54 -6.63
CA PRO A 7 28.66 -13.07 -5.33
C PRO A 7 27.98 -14.24 -4.62
N THR A 8 28.50 -14.59 -3.44
CA THR A 8 28.04 -15.63 -2.48
C THR A 8 26.64 -15.36 -1.91
N HIS A 9 25.83 -14.56 -2.61
CA HIS A 9 24.53 -14.08 -2.19
C HIS A 9 23.43 -14.71 -3.04
N SER A 10 22.44 -15.27 -2.36
CA SER A 10 21.23 -15.82 -2.98
C SER A 10 20.54 -14.80 -3.89
N LEU A 11 19.80 -15.26 -4.90
CA LEU A 11 19.06 -14.40 -5.81
C LEU A 11 18.16 -13.41 -5.05
N GLY A 12 17.47 -13.90 -4.01
CA GLY A 12 16.66 -13.06 -3.16
C GLY A 12 17.46 -12.07 -2.32
N ALA A 13 18.64 -12.42 -1.81
CA ALA A 13 19.52 -11.45 -1.14
C ALA A 13 19.99 -10.34 -2.08
N ARG A 14 20.24 -10.65 -3.36
CA ARG A 14 20.57 -9.65 -4.39
C ARG A 14 19.41 -8.71 -4.68
N LEU A 15 18.18 -9.24 -4.71
CA LEU A 15 16.96 -8.43 -4.86
C LEU A 15 16.73 -7.53 -3.64
N ILE A 16 16.90 -8.05 -2.43
CA ILE A 16 16.79 -7.25 -1.19
C ILE A 16 17.83 -6.13 -1.17
N ALA A 17 19.06 -6.40 -1.58
CA ALA A 17 20.09 -5.38 -1.70
C ALA A 17 19.69 -4.29 -2.71
N GLU A 18 19.05 -4.66 -3.83
CA GLU A 18 18.56 -3.72 -4.83
C GLU A 18 17.42 -2.84 -4.29
N PHE A 19 16.47 -3.42 -3.53
CA PHE A 19 15.47 -2.64 -2.81
C PHE A 19 16.10 -1.67 -1.80
N GLY A 20 17.18 -2.11 -1.14
CA GLY A 20 17.98 -1.29 -0.22
C GLY A 20 18.56 -0.04 -0.90
N LYS A 21 19.21 -0.21 -2.06
CA LYS A 21 19.78 0.90 -2.84
C LYS A 21 18.73 1.92 -3.27
N ARG A 22 17.52 1.44 -3.58
CA ARG A 22 16.40 2.25 -4.06
C ARG A 22 15.56 2.85 -2.93
N HIS A 23 15.89 2.58 -1.66
CA HIS A 23 15.12 3.04 -0.50
C HIS A 23 13.64 2.60 -0.50
N ILE A 24 13.35 1.44 -1.10
CA ILE A 24 11.98 0.87 -1.22
C ILE A 24 11.78 -0.40 -0.36
N VAL A 25 12.71 -0.67 0.55
CA VAL A 25 12.59 -1.80 1.51
C VAL A 25 11.36 -1.59 2.39
N GLY A 26 10.60 -2.68 2.60
CA GLY A 26 9.38 -2.66 3.41
C GLY A 26 8.11 -2.29 2.64
N LEU A 27 8.19 -1.85 1.38
CA LEU A 27 7.01 -1.45 0.61
C LEU A 27 6.22 -2.65 0.06
N TYR A 28 6.91 -3.68 -0.43
CA TYR A 28 6.28 -4.77 -1.19
C TYR A 28 6.05 -6.06 -0.40
N PHE A 29 6.81 -6.26 0.67
CA PHE A 29 6.83 -7.48 1.46
C PHE A 29 6.90 -7.13 2.95
N ASN A 30 6.31 -7.98 3.80
CA ASN A 30 6.45 -7.89 5.25
C ASN A 30 7.77 -8.53 5.74
N TYR A 31 8.08 -8.39 7.02
CA TYR A 31 9.32 -8.91 7.60
C TYR A 31 9.51 -10.42 7.40
N GLN A 32 8.46 -11.22 7.56
CA GLN A 32 8.53 -12.67 7.37
C GLN A 32 8.83 -13.02 5.91
N GLN A 33 8.12 -12.39 4.97
CA GLN A 33 8.33 -12.57 3.53
C GLN A 33 9.74 -12.17 3.11
N TYR A 34 10.35 -11.16 3.74
CA TYR A 34 11.76 -10.82 3.49
C TYR A 34 12.74 -11.90 3.98
N GLN A 35 12.46 -12.56 5.11
CA GLN A 35 13.27 -13.69 5.58
C GLN A 35 13.19 -14.87 4.60
N GLU A 36 11.99 -15.17 4.12
CA GLU A 36 11.75 -16.22 3.13
C GLU A 36 12.40 -15.88 1.78
N LEU A 37 12.28 -14.63 1.33
CA LEU A 37 12.93 -14.12 0.12
C LEU A 37 14.45 -14.29 0.20
N ARG A 38 15.06 -14.04 1.36
CA ARG A 38 16.52 -14.20 1.54
C ARG A 38 16.98 -15.65 1.31
N ALA A 39 16.13 -16.64 1.56
CA ALA A 39 16.43 -18.04 1.34
C ALA A 39 16.36 -18.46 -0.14
N VAL A 40 15.70 -17.67 -1.01
CA VAL A 40 15.50 -17.96 -2.43
C VAL A 40 16.82 -17.89 -3.21
N ARG A 41 17.26 -19.03 -3.75
CA ARG A 41 18.52 -19.17 -4.48
C ARG A 41 18.31 -19.27 -5.98
N THR A 42 17.23 -19.91 -6.41
CA THR A 42 16.99 -20.22 -7.83
C THR A 42 15.88 -19.37 -8.44
N LYS A 43 15.85 -19.30 -9.77
CA LYS A 43 14.77 -18.62 -10.51
C LYS A 43 13.41 -19.28 -10.30
N ASP A 44 13.38 -20.61 -10.20
CA ASP A 44 12.11 -21.32 -10.04
C ASP A 44 11.52 -21.13 -8.64
N GLU A 45 12.37 -21.11 -7.61
CA GLU A 45 11.98 -20.70 -6.25
C GLU A 45 11.47 -19.25 -6.23
N MET A 46 12.16 -18.33 -6.90
CA MET A 46 11.72 -16.94 -7.00
C MET A 46 10.36 -16.82 -7.71
N ARG A 47 10.15 -17.60 -8.78
CA ARG A 47 8.87 -17.64 -9.49
C ARG A 47 7.75 -18.17 -8.59
N ALA A 48 8.02 -19.21 -7.81
CA ALA A 48 7.07 -19.77 -6.86
C ALA A 48 6.73 -18.74 -5.76
N PHE A 49 7.75 -18.13 -5.16
CA PHE A 49 7.63 -17.08 -4.14
C PHE A 49 6.78 -15.90 -4.66
N LEU A 50 7.13 -15.35 -5.82
CA LEU A 50 6.40 -14.22 -6.39
C LEU A 50 4.96 -14.60 -6.71
N ARG A 51 4.69 -15.81 -7.20
CA ARG A 51 3.32 -16.28 -7.44
C ARG A 51 2.52 -16.40 -6.16
N GLU A 52 3.11 -16.95 -5.09
CA GLU A 52 2.48 -17.12 -3.78
C GLU A 52 2.03 -15.78 -3.18
N TYR A 53 2.85 -14.74 -3.31
CA TYR A 53 2.54 -13.40 -2.81
C TYR A 53 1.85 -12.48 -3.84
N GLY A 54 1.31 -13.07 -4.91
CA GLY A 54 0.45 -12.37 -5.88
C GLY A 54 1.19 -11.49 -6.88
N TYR A 55 2.48 -11.69 -7.11
CA TYR A 55 3.32 -11.07 -8.14
C TYR A 55 3.54 -12.02 -9.33
N SER A 56 2.53 -12.82 -9.68
CA SER A 56 2.62 -13.89 -10.70
C SER A 56 2.94 -13.39 -12.12
N ARG A 57 2.73 -12.10 -12.40
CA ARG A 57 3.00 -11.45 -13.69
C ARG A 57 4.46 -11.00 -13.85
N VAL A 58 5.25 -10.99 -12.78
CA VAL A 58 6.64 -10.54 -12.81
C VAL A 58 7.51 -11.54 -13.58
N ILE A 59 8.27 -11.02 -14.55
CA ILE A 59 9.22 -11.82 -15.32
C ILE A 59 10.46 -12.08 -14.45
N VAL A 60 10.73 -13.35 -14.17
CA VAL A 60 11.86 -13.74 -13.33
C VAL A 60 13.18 -13.71 -14.13
N ALA A 61 13.95 -12.63 -13.94
CA ALA A 61 15.29 -12.46 -14.50
C ALA A 61 16.39 -12.91 -13.51
N ASN A 62 17.63 -13.09 -14.01
CA ASN A 62 18.81 -13.27 -13.14
C ASN A 62 19.32 -11.92 -12.61
N ASP A 63 18.89 -10.84 -13.24
CA ASP A 63 19.25 -9.48 -12.88
C ASP A 63 18.25 -8.97 -11.82
N PRO A 64 18.72 -8.60 -10.61
CA PRO A 64 17.86 -8.06 -9.56
C PRO A 64 17.21 -6.72 -9.94
N VAL A 65 17.80 -5.94 -10.85
CA VAL A 65 17.24 -4.66 -11.31
C VAL A 65 15.91 -4.89 -12.03
N TRP A 66 15.91 -5.77 -13.03
CA TRP A 66 14.71 -6.15 -13.78
C TRP A 66 13.62 -6.78 -12.90
N LEU A 67 14.04 -7.58 -11.91
CA LEU A 67 13.11 -8.14 -10.92
C LEU A 67 12.47 -7.06 -10.05
N ALA A 68 13.26 -6.10 -9.57
CA ALA A 68 12.77 -5.00 -8.76
C ALA A 68 11.80 -4.11 -9.54
N ASP A 69 12.13 -3.79 -10.80
CA ASP A 69 11.27 -3.00 -11.69
C ASP A 69 9.93 -3.72 -11.93
N GLY A 70 9.96 -5.02 -12.24
CA GLY A 70 8.74 -5.79 -12.47
C GLY A 70 7.86 -5.91 -11.22
N ILE A 71 8.45 -6.02 -10.04
CA ILE A 71 7.69 -6.04 -8.77
C ILE A 71 7.03 -4.68 -8.51
N GLN A 72 7.75 -3.59 -8.78
CA GLN A 72 7.22 -2.24 -8.64
C GLN A 72 6.03 -2.01 -9.59
N GLU A 73 6.19 -2.34 -10.88
CA GLU A 73 5.12 -2.22 -11.88
C GLU A 73 3.88 -3.06 -11.48
N ALA A 74 4.11 -4.30 -11.05
CA ALA A 74 3.03 -5.18 -10.59
C ALA A 74 2.35 -4.69 -9.29
N ALA A 75 3.05 -3.92 -8.45
CA ALA A 75 2.47 -3.30 -7.27
C ALA A 75 1.64 -2.06 -7.62
N GLU A 76 2.08 -1.26 -8.59
CA GLU A 76 1.33 -0.12 -9.12
C GLU A 76 0.03 -0.58 -9.78
N ASP A 77 0.05 -1.69 -10.52
CA ASP A 77 -1.14 -2.33 -11.09
C ASP A 77 -2.16 -2.80 -10.04
N LYS A 78 -1.70 -3.12 -8.83
CA LYS A 78 -2.56 -3.51 -7.70
C LYS A 78 -3.15 -2.31 -6.97
N ALA A 79 -2.60 -1.10 -7.15
CA ALA A 79 -3.12 0.07 -6.48
C ALA A 79 -4.57 0.31 -6.95
N PRO A 80 -5.52 0.53 -6.02
CA PRO A 80 -6.89 0.81 -6.39
C PRO A 80 -6.90 2.04 -7.29
N PRO A 81 -7.62 2.01 -8.42
CA PRO A 81 -7.68 3.15 -9.32
C PRO A 81 -8.15 4.39 -8.54
N TRP A 82 -7.56 5.55 -8.82
CA TRP A 82 -7.89 6.83 -8.16
C TRP A 82 -9.40 7.12 -8.13
N TRP A 83 -10.17 6.67 -9.14
CA TRP A 83 -11.63 6.83 -9.21
C TRP A 83 -12.43 6.05 -8.15
N THR A 84 -11.84 5.08 -7.46
CA THR A 84 -12.51 4.42 -6.32
C THR A 84 -12.62 5.33 -5.10
N GLN A 85 -11.74 6.33 -4.97
CA GLN A 85 -11.84 7.35 -3.92
C GLN A 85 -13.02 8.30 -4.17
N ASP A 86 -13.29 8.61 -5.44
CA ASP A 86 -14.39 9.50 -5.83
C ASP A 86 -15.78 8.88 -5.56
N ILE A 87 -15.94 7.56 -5.76
CA ILE A 87 -17.21 6.86 -5.49
C ILE A 87 -17.53 6.83 -3.99
N LEU A 88 -16.54 6.62 -3.13
CA LEU A 88 -16.73 6.64 -1.68
C LEU A 88 -17.17 8.02 -1.18
N GLY A 89 -16.63 9.10 -1.75
CA GLY A 89 -17.08 10.48 -1.49
C GLY A 89 -18.52 10.74 -1.96
N LEU A 90 -18.88 10.26 -3.15
CA LEU A 90 -20.22 10.41 -3.73
C LEU A 90 -21.31 9.69 -2.93
N VAL A 91 -21.02 8.62 -2.20
CA VAL A 91 -22.01 7.89 -1.38
C VAL A 91 -22.06 8.41 0.06
N THR A 92 -20.91 8.71 0.67
CA THR A 92 -20.85 9.08 2.09
C THR A 92 -21.32 10.52 2.38
N ILE A 93 -21.04 11.47 1.48
CA ILE A 93 -21.44 12.88 1.64
C ILE A 93 -22.97 13.07 1.61
N PRO A 94 -23.74 12.54 0.63
CA PRO A 94 -25.19 12.70 0.63
C PRO A 94 -25.85 11.91 1.76
N PHE A 95 -25.30 10.75 2.16
CA PHE A 95 -25.82 9.99 3.29
C PHE A 95 -25.64 10.73 4.63
N TRP A 96 -24.46 11.33 4.87
CA TRP A 96 -24.23 12.15 6.07
C TRP A 96 -25.09 13.42 6.08
N ALA A 97 -25.24 14.08 4.93
CA ALA A 97 -26.11 15.25 4.79
C ALA A 97 -27.59 14.89 5.07
N ALA A 98 -28.08 13.77 4.53
CA ALA A 98 -29.43 13.29 4.79
C ALA A 98 -29.63 12.92 6.27
N TRP A 99 -28.68 12.22 6.89
CA TRP A 99 -28.71 11.88 8.31
C TRP A 99 -28.72 13.11 9.21
N ARG A 100 -27.93 14.13 8.87
CA ARG A 100 -27.89 15.40 9.60
C ARG A 100 -29.19 16.19 9.48
N SER A 101 -29.85 16.13 8.31
CA SER A 101 -31.12 16.82 8.05
C SER A 101 -32.29 16.27 8.87
N LEU A 102 -32.24 14.98 9.21
CA LEU A 102 -33.27 14.28 9.99
C LEU A 102 -33.16 14.52 11.51
N ARG A 103 -32.05 15.10 11.99
CA ARG A 103 -31.92 15.50 13.39
C ARG A 103 -32.38 16.93 13.52
N GLU A 104 -33.61 17.12 14.02
CA GLU A 104 -34.13 18.45 14.35
C GLU A 104 -33.10 19.23 15.18
N PRO A 105 -32.85 20.51 14.87
CA PRO A 105 -31.96 21.32 15.69
C PRO A 105 -32.52 21.36 17.12
N PRO A 106 -31.68 21.20 18.15
CA PRO A 106 -32.15 21.33 19.52
C PRO A 106 -32.83 22.69 19.67
N GLN A 107 -34.11 22.68 20.03
CA GLN A 107 -34.87 23.88 20.34
C GLN A 107 -34.26 24.48 21.59
N PHE A 108 -33.31 25.39 21.43
CA PHE A 108 -32.81 26.18 22.54
C PHE A 108 -33.98 27.00 23.07
N PRO A 109 -34.32 26.90 24.38
CA PRO A 109 -35.35 27.75 24.95
C PRO A 109 -34.92 29.20 24.75
N ARG A 110 -35.69 29.97 23.96
CA ARG A 110 -35.55 31.42 23.87
C ARG A 110 -35.65 31.95 25.29
N ARG A 111 -34.56 32.49 25.82
CA ARG A 111 -34.57 33.23 27.09
C ARG A 111 -35.68 34.28 27.00
N SER A 112 -36.71 34.07 27.81
CA SER A 112 -37.77 35.02 28.07
C SER A 112 -37.13 36.35 28.46
N ARG A 113 -37.49 37.39 27.73
CA ARG A 113 -37.18 38.79 28.00
C ARG A 113 -37.41 39.06 29.50
N PHE A 114 -36.34 39.37 30.23
CA PHE A 114 -36.43 39.95 31.56
C PHE A 114 -37.12 41.31 31.41
N GLU A 115 -38.39 41.40 31.79
CA GLU A 115 -39.04 42.66 32.08
C GLU A 115 -38.59 43.08 33.49
N SER A 116 -37.82 44.16 33.58
CA SER A 116 -37.58 44.87 34.83
C SER A 116 -38.70 45.91 35.01
N PRO A 117 -39.51 45.86 36.07
CA PRO A 117 -40.28 47.02 36.48
C PRO A 117 -39.30 47.99 37.16
N VAL A 118 -39.22 49.21 36.63
CA VAL A 118 -38.61 50.35 37.29
C VAL A 118 -39.68 50.98 38.16
N GLU A 119 -39.56 50.82 39.48
CA GLU A 119 -40.04 51.78 40.48
C GLU A 119 -39.06 51.82 41.66
#